data_AF-G0ETW2-F1
#
_entry.id   AF-G0ETW2-F1
#
_cell.length_a   1.000
_cell.length_b   1.000
_cell.length_c   1.000
_cell.angle_alpha   90.00
_cell.angle_beta   90.00
_cell.angle_gamma   90.00
#
_symmetry.space_group_name_H-M   'P 1'
#
loop_
_entity.id
_entity.type
_entity.pdbx_description
1 polymer ?
#
loop_
_entity_poly.entity_id
_entity_poly.type
_entity_poly.pdbx_seq_one_letter_code
_entity_poly.pdbx_strand_id
1 'polypeptide(L)'
;MRADFNMAVSAHRAAVSEFHNCWARRIFAILGAAALCACSAMKLGYQQGDHLAYWWIDNYVDVTTAQEPLTREAIARFFAWHRKAQLPEIATLLQQAKAEVRQPVTPATVEHFQDASQQLARKSFEQAMPDLADLLLTLTPEQIGRMEKKFGEGNAKYRKKFLNPNPAEREEARYDKVMEYARLVYGNFSSDQEKAIRARIGPVVQNAEARYAERVARQQEWLKMVRYVQATQPPKAQVIDVLHRFREYWQNPPARLAASHEASDNAGIALTVAIANMTTPQQKAHAQDRFQKWIDDTHALMRDKANAPVRAAAAN
;
A
#
# COMPACT_ATOMS: atom_id res chain seq x y z
N MET A 1 67.18 -22.81 49.72
CA MET A 1 68.23 -23.26 48.79
C MET A 1 67.95 -22.58 47.45
N ARG A 2 68.92 -21.80 46.95
CA ARG A 2 69.22 -21.34 45.55
C ARG A 2 68.19 -21.71 44.44
N ALA A 3 67.91 -20.94 43.40
CA ALA A 3 68.38 -19.65 42.87
C ALA A 3 67.50 -19.27 41.66
N ASP A 4 67.44 -17.97 41.35
CA ASP A 4 67.35 -17.27 40.05
C ASP A 4 66.81 -17.98 38.78
N PHE A 5 65.87 -17.35 38.06
CA PHE A 5 66.14 -16.84 36.70
C PHE A 5 65.03 -15.92 36.16
N ASN A 6 65.47 -15.07 35.22
CA ASN A 6 64.95 -13.78 34.80
C ASN A 6 64.15 -13.84 33.47
N MET A 7 63.50 -12.72 33.13
CA MET A 7 63.08 -12.27 31.78
C MET A 7 61.98 -13.00 30.99
N ALA A 8 60.82 -12.33 30.83
CA ALA A 8 60.23 -12.01 29.52
C ALA A 8 58.96 -11.13 29.66
N VAL A 9 59.15 -9.82 29.87
CA VAL A 9 58.12 -8.81 29.55
C VAL A 9 58.52 -8.20 28.22
N SER A 10 57.68 -8.37 27.19
CA SER A 10 57.57 -7.55 25.97
C SER A 10 57.30 -8.42 24.73
N ALA A 11 56.03 -8.67 24.42
CA ALA A 11 55.58 -9.07 23.07
C ALA A 11 54.04 -9.06 22.91
N HIS A 12 53.26 -9.12 23.99
CA HIS A 12 51.83 -9.41 23.88
C HIS A 12 50.86 -8.22 23.79
N ARG A 13 51.33 -6.96 23.86
CA ARG A 13 50.44 -5.78 23.79
C ARG A 13 50.26 -5.19 22.40
N ALA A 14 51.09 -5.51 21.41
CA ALA A 14 50.99 -4.91 20.07
C ALA A 14 50.02 -5.66 19.14
N ALA A 15 49.91 -6.99 19.24
CA ALA A 15 49.07 -7.78 18.35
C ALA A 15 47.56 -7.62 18.59
N VAL A 16 47.17 -7.18 19.80
CA VAL A 16 45.76 -7.02 20.17
C VAL A 16 45.16 -5.72 19.62
N SER A 17 45.94 -4.64 19.39
CA SER A 17 45.37 -3.38 18.90
C SER A 17 45.09 -3.35 17.40
N GLU A 18 45.87 -4.07 16.58
CA GLU A 18 45.64 -4.11 15.13
C GLU A 18 44.43 -4.98 14.74
N PHE A 19 44.19 -6.08 15.46
CA PHE A 19 43.04 -6.94 15.23
C PHE A 19 41.70 -6.25 15.52
N HIS A 20 41.62 -5.47 16.61
CA HIS A 20 40.42 -4.70 16.95
C HIS A 20 40.11 -3.60 15.92
N ASN A 21 41.12 -2.95 15.34
CA ASN A 21 40.95 -1.89 14.34
C ASN A 21 40.49 -2.43 12.98
N CYS A 22 40.92 -3.62 12.57
CA CYS A 22 40.43 -4.28 11.36
C CYS A 22 38.97 -4.74 11.49
N TRP A 23 38.58 -5.25 12.66
CA TRP A 23 37.20 -5.65 12.92
C TRP A 23 36.26 -4.46 13.03
N ALA A 24 36.66 -3.39 13.73
CA ALA A 24 35.89 -2.16 13.81
C ALA A 24 35.72 -1.51 12.42
N ARG A 25 36.77 -1.44 11.58
CA ARG A 25 36.66 -0.93 10.19
C ARG A 25 35.75 -1.79 9.31
N ARG A 26 35.78 -3.12 9.46
CA ARG A 26 34.87 -4.02 8.72
C ARG A 26 33.43 -3.87 9.20
N ILE A 27 33.19 -3.73 10.50
CA ILE A 27 31.86 -3.47 11.06
C ILE A 27 31.35 -2.10 10.61
N PHE A 28 32.15 -1.04 10.64
CA PHE A 28 31.77 0.28 10.12
C PHE A 28 31.55 0.28 8.61
N ALA A 29 32.32 -0.49 7.83
CA ALA A 29 32.10 -0.65 6.39
C ALA A 29 30.84 -1.47 6.09
N ILE A 30 30.54 -2.52 6.86
CA ILE A 30 29.32 -3.33 6.74
C ILE A 30 28.10 -2.52 7.20
N LEU A 31 28.19 -1.77 8.29
CA LEU A 31 27.14 -0.86 8.75
C LEU A 31 26.95 0.32 7.79
N GLY A 32 28.03 0.83 7.19
CA GLY A 32 27.98 1.85 6.14
C GLY A 32 27.35 1.32 4.85
N ALA A 33 27.68 0.10 4.44
CA ALA A 33 27.05 -0.58 3.30
C ALA A 33 25.58 -0.94 3.59
N ALA A 34 25.25 -1.38 4.81
CA ALA A 34 23.88 -1.63 5.24
C ALA A 34 23.05 -0.33 5.34
N ALA A 35 23.68 0.79 5.72
CA ALA A 35 23.06 2.12 5.68
C ALA A 35 22.82 2.60 4.24
N LEU A 36 23.68 2.22 3.28
CA LEU A 36 23.46 2.43 1.85
C LEU A 36 22.39 1.50 1.27
N CYS A 37 22.12 0.35 1.92
CA CYS A 37 21.06 -0.60 1.58
C CYS A 37 19.77 -0.43 2.40
N ALA A 38 19.63 0.63 3.21
CA ALA A 38 18.37 1.00 3.85
C ALA A 38 17.38 1.60 2.83
N CYS A 39 17.26 0.97 1.65
CA CYS A 39 16.13 1.19 0.77
C CYS A 39 14.90 0.71 1.53
N SER A 40 13.91 1.57 1.70
CA SER A 40 12.67 1.14 2.32
C SER A 40 12.07 -0.02 1.52
N ALA A 41 11.40 -0.95 2.21
CA ALA A 41 10.65 -2.01 1.54
C ALA A 41 9.63 -1.46 0.52
N MET A 42 9.18 -0.22 0.70
CA MET A 42 8.32 0.49 -0.25
C MET A 42 9.06 0.83 -1.55
N LYS A 43 10.28 1.38 -1.48
CA LYS A 43 11.09 1.64 -2.67
C LYS A 43 11.40 0.34 -3.42
N LEU A 44 11.86 -0.69 -2.70
CA LEU A 44 12.17 -1.99 -3.30
C LEU A 44 10.95 -2.65 -3.95
N GLY A 45 9.80 -2.62 -3.25
CA GLY A 45 8.54 -3.13 -3.80
C GLY A 45 8.09 -2.36 -5.04
N TYR A 46 8.22 -1.03 -5.05
CA TYR A 46 7.84 -0.21 -6.19
C TYR A 46 8.79 -0.36 -7.38
N GLN A 47 10.09 -0.59 -7.14
CA GLN A 47 11.05 -0.89 -8.22
C GLN A 47 10.72 -2.19 -8.95
N GLN A 48 10.08 -3.14 -8.27
CA GLN A 48 9.50 -4.36 -8.85
C GLN A 48 7.99 -4.20 -9.16
N GLY A 49 7.48 -2.96 -9.12
CA GLY A 49 6.06 -2.67 -9.14
C GLY A 49 5.37 -3.09 -10.43
N ASP A 50 6.08 -3.04 -11.56
CA ASP A 50 5.60 -3.52 -12.86
C ASP A 50 5.44 -5.05 -12.87
N HIS A 51 6.41 -5.78 -12.36
CA HIS A 51 6.34 -7.23 -12.19
C HIS A 51 5.22 -7.65 -11.23
N LEU A 52 5.11 -6.97 -10.09
CA LEU A 52 4.05 -7.22 -9.10
C LEU A 52 2.66 -6.89 -9.64
N ALA A 53 2.53 -5.79 -10.39
CA ALA A 53 1.28 -5.43 -11.06
C ALA A 53 0.89 -6.47 -12.10
N TYR A 54 1.84 -6.92 -12.92
CA TYR A 54 1.59 -7.98 -13.91
C TYR A 54 1.15 -9.28 -13.23
N TRP A 55 1.89 -9.74 -12.21
CA TRP A 55 1.54 -10.95 -11.46
C TRP A 55 0.15 -10.85 -10.80
N TRP A 56 -0.20 -9.66 -10.30
CA TRP A 56 -1.54 -9.42 -9.75
C TRP A 56 -2.62 -9.52 -10.83
N ILE A 57 -2.44 -8.88 -11.98
CA ILE A 57 -3.39 -8.95 -13.11
C ILE A 57 -3.54 -10.41 -13.58
N ASP A 58 -2.42 -11.09 -13.78
CA ASP A 58 -2.38 -12.50 -14.20
C ASP A 58 -3.11 -13.43 -13.24
N ASN A 59 -2.95 -13.23 -11.92
CA ASN A 59 -3.68 -14.03 -10.94
C ASN A 59 -5.21 -13.91 -11.07
N TYR A 60 -5.74 -12.78 -11.56
CA TYR A 60 -7.19 -12.60 -11.80
C TYR A 60 -7.62 -13.00 -13.22
N VAL A 61 -6.84 -12.64 -14.23
CA VAL A 61 -7.23 -12.71 -15.65
C VAL A 61 -6.70 -13.97 -16.34
N ASP A 62 -5.59 -14.55 -15.87
CA ASP A 62 -4.83 -15.59 -16.60
C ASP A 62 -4.38 -15.05 -17.95
N VAL A 63 -3.40 -14.14 -17.93
CA VAL A 63 -2.99 -13.39 -19.12
C VAL A 63 -2.40 -14.36 -20.14
N THR A 64 -3.01 -14.46 -21.31
CA THR A 64 -2.55 -15.37 -22.37
C THR A 64 -1.23 -14.90 -22.98
N THR A 65 -0.51 -15.80 -23.66
CA THR A 65 0.72 -15.47 -24.42
C THR A 65 0.50 -14.35 -25.43
N ALA A 66 -0.71 -14.25 -26.02
CA ALA A 66 -1.04 -13.17 -26.95
C ALA A 66 -1.29 -11.82 -26.26
N GLN A 67 -1.84 -11.83 -25.04
CA GLN A 67 -2.12 -10.62 -24.25
C GLN A 67 -0.87 -10.09 -23.50
N GLU A 68 0.08 -10.96 -23.18
CA GLU A 68 1.22 -10.65 -22.32
C GLU A 68 2.05 -9.44 -22.78
N PRO A 69 2.50 -9.35 -24.05
CA PRO A 69 3.32 -8.23 -24.49
C PRO A 69 2.63 -6.87 -24.30
N LEU A 70 1.36 -6.77 -24.71
CA LEU A 70 0.55 -5.55 -24.59
C LEU A 70 0.29 -5.19 -23.13
N THR A 71 0.02 -6.19 -22.29
CA THR A 71 -0.22 -5.99 -20.85
C THR A 71 1.02 -5.46 -20.14
N ARG A 72 2.20 -6.04 -20.44
CA ARG A 72 3.48 -5.57 -19.86
C ARG A 72 3.80 -4.14 -20.31
N GLU A 73 3.59 -3.84 -21.58
CA GLU A 73 3.85 -2.50 -22.12
C GLU A 73 2.91 -1.45 -21.49
N ALA A 74 1.62 -1.78 -21.33
CA ALA A 74 0.64 -0.95 -20.62
C ALA A 74 1.08 -0.63 -19.19
N ILE A 75 1.50 -1.64 -18.44
CA ILE A 75 2.00 -1.47 -17.07
C ILE A 75 3.24 -0.56 -17.07
N ALA A 76 4.19 -0.80 -17.98
CA ALA A 76 5.39 0.04 -18.08
C ALA A 76 5.06 1.50 -18.39
N ARG A 77 4.13 1.75 -19.34
CA ARG A 77 3.62 3.10 -19.64
C ARG A 77 2.99 3.77 -18.42
N PHE A 78 2.13 3.04 -17.70
CA PHE A 78 1.49 3.54 -16.49
C PHE A 78 2.52 3.93 -15.42
N PHE A 79 3.50 3.06 -15.14
CA PHE A 79 4.52 3.34 -14.14
C PHE A 79 5.49 4.46 -14.55
N ALA A 80 5.75 4.64 -15.85
CA ALA A 80 6.50 5.78 -16.36
C ALA A 80 5.75 7.10 -16.12
N TRP A 81 4.44 7.13 -16.43
CA TRP A 81 3.58 8.27 -16.11
C TRP A 81 3.51 8.51 -14.60
N HIS A 82 3.29 7.46 -13.80
CA HIS A 82 3.11 7.58 -12.35
C HIS A 82 4.34 8.23 -11.70
N ARG A 83 5.56 7.82 -12.10
CA ARG A 83 6.80 8.44 -11.64
C ARG A 83 6.91 9.92 -12.02
N LYS A 84 6.55 10.27 -13.25
CA LYS A 84 6.73 11.61 -13.80
C LYS A 84 5.67 12.61 -13.31
N ALA A 85 4.42 12.17 -13.21
CA ALA A 85 3.27 13.04 -12.97
C ALA A 85 2.70 12.88 -11.56
N GLN A 86 2.46 11.65 -11.10
CA GLN A 86 1.69 11.42 -9.88
C GLN A 86 2.53 11.35 -8.59
N LEU A 87 3.75 10.80 -8.64
CA LEU A 87 4.67 10.81 -7.51
C LEU A 87 4.98 12.23 -6.98
N PRO A 88 5.17 13.27 -7.82
CA PRO A 88 5.27 14.66 -7.34
C PRO A 88 4.05 15.13 -6.52
N GLU A 89 2.84 14.77 -6.94
CA GLU A 89 1.61 15.11 -6.20
C GLU A 89 1.55 14.37 -4.86
N ILE A 90 1.92 13.09 -4.85
CA ILE A 90 2.02 12.27 -3.64
C ILE A 90 3.06 12.85 -2.68
N ALA A 91 4.23 13.28 -3.16
CA ALA A 91 5.26 13.90 -2.33
C ALA A 91 4.75 15.19 -1.66
N THR A 92 4.01 16.02 -2.39
CA THR A 92 3.37 17.22 -1.84
C THR A 92 2.36 16.87 -0.73
N LEU A 93 1.51 15.87 -0.94
CA LEU A 93 0.54 15.44 0.06
C LEU A 93 1.21 14.86 1.31
N LEU A 94 2.31 14.10 1.14
CA LEU A 94 3.12 13.61 2.26
C LEU A 94 3.80 14.75 3.03
N GLN A 95 4.28 15.79 2.35
CA GLN A 95 4.83 16.99 3.00
C GLN A 95 3.79 17.71 3.85
N GLN A 96 2.55 17.83 3.36
CA GLN A 96 1.42 18.35 4.11
C GLN A 96 1.13 17.47 5.33
N ALA A 97 1.04 16.15 5.18
CA ALA A 97 0.80 15.22 6.29
C ALA A 97 1.90 15.31 7.37
N LYS A 98 3.17 15.45 6.96
CA LYS A 98 4.31 15.66 7.86
C LYS A 98 4.20 16.95 8.67
N ALA A 99 3.65 18.02 8.09
CA ALA A 99 3.42 19.28 8.79
C ALA A 99 2.23 19.16 9.77
N GLU A 100 1.11 18.59 9.30
CA GLU A 100 -0.14 18.45 10.04
C GLU A 100 -0.01 17.54 11.27
N VAL A 101 0.81 16.47 11.21
CA VAL A 101 0.94 15.53 12.34
C VAL A 101 1.50 16.15 13.62
N ARG A 102 2.09 17.36 13.53
CA ARG A 102 2.54 18.13 14.72
C ARG A 102 1.37 18.79 15.44
N GLN A 103 0.35 19.18 14.70
CA GLN A 103 -0.80 19.92 15.20
C GLN A 103 -1.85 18.98 15.80
N PRO A 104 -2.82 19.51 16.57
CA PRO A 104 -4.05 18.78 16.85
C PRO A 104 -4.77 18.46 15.55
N VAL A 105 -5.09 17.18 15.32
CA VAL A 105 -5.80 16.73 14.13
C VAL A 105 -7.30 16.95 14.33
N THR A 106 -7.97 17.47 13.30
CA THR A 106 -9.42 17.70 13.28
C THR A 106 -10.10 16.76 12.28
N PRO A 107 -11.43 16.56 12.37
CA PRO A 107 -12.18 15.84 11.34
C PRO A 107 -11.92 16.38 9.92
N ALA A 108 -11.93 17.70 9.75
CA ALA A 108 -11.67 18.36 8.48
C ALA A 108 -10.25 18.05 7.92
N THR A 109 -9.25 17.93 8.79
CA THR A 109 -7.90 17.49 8.40
C THR A 109 -7.94 16.07 7.83
N VAL A 110 -8.66 15.14 8.47
CA VAL A 110 -8.77 13.75 8.01
C VAL A 110 -9.51 13.67 6.67
N GLU A 111 -10.65 14.38 6.55
CA GLU A 111 -11.44 14.46 5.32
C GLU A 111 -10.62 15.01 4.15
N HIS A 112 -9.84 16.08 4.39
CA HIS A 112 -8.94 16.64 3.38
C HIS A 112 -7.97 15.59 2.80
N PHE A 113 -7.30 14.81 3.65
CA PHE A 113 -6.39 13.75 3.18
C PHE A 113 -7.12 12.58 2.51
N GLN A 114 -8.34 12.24 2.96
CA GLN A 114 -9.17 11.23 2.31
C GLN A 114 -9.57 11.66 0.90
N ASP A 115 -10.00 12.90 0.73
CA ASP A 115 -10.39 13.46 -0.56
C ASP A 115 -9.20 13.60 -1.51
N ALA A 116 -8.06 14.11 -1.03
CA ALA A 116 -6.84 14.19 -1.82
C ALA A 116 -6.37 12.80 -2.29
N SER A 117 -6.44 11.78 -1.42
CA SER A 117 -6.10 10.40 -1.77
C SER A 117 -7.07 9.83 -2.81
N GLN A 118 -8.38 10.12 -2.68
CA GLN A 118 -9.37 9.71 -3.67
C GLN A 118 -9.10 10.38 -5.02
N GLN A 119 -8.78 11.68 -5.05
CA GLN A 119 -8.44 12.43 -6.26
C GLN A 119 -7.25 11.82 -7.01
N LEU A 120 -6.18 11.48 -6.29
CA LEU A 120 -5.03 10.75 -6.84
C LEU A 120 -5.49 9.43 -7.48
N ALA A 121 -6.28 8.63 -6.78
CA ALA A 121 -6.78 7.36 -7.33
C ALA A 121 -7.63 7.55 -8.60
N ARG A 122 -8.42 8.65 -8.70
CA ARG A 122 -9.21 8.94 -9.93
C ARG A 122 -8.29 9.18 -11.13
N LYS A 123 -7.27 10.03 -10.94
CA LYS A 123 -6.27 10.34 -11.97
C LYS A 123 -5.51 9.08 -12.41
N SER A 124 -5.12 8.21 -11.46
CA SER A 124 -4.46 6.94 -11.79
C SER A 124 -5.35 6.05 -12.64
N PHE A 125 -6.63 5.92 -12.26
CA PHE A 125 -7.57 5.09 -13.00
C PHE A 125 -7.81 5.64 -14.40
N GLU A 126 -8.02 6.95 -14.55
CA GLU A 126 -8.15 7.64 -15.83
C GLU A 126 -6.97 7.42 -16.75
N GLN A 127 -5.75 7.54 -16.22
CA GLN A 127 -4.54 7.29 -17.00
C GLN A 127 -4.48 5.85 -17.52
N ALA A 128 -4.95 4.88 -16.74
CA ALA A 128 -4.93 3.47 -17.11
C ALA A 128 -6.06 3.07 -18.08
N MET A 129 -7.11 3.88 -18.24
CA MET A 129 -8.31 3.50 -19.02
C MET A 129 -8.03 3.08 -20.46
N PRO A 130 -7.19 3.78 -21.26
CA PRO A 130 -6.98 3.39 -22.65
C PRO A 130 -6.37 2.00 -22.79
N ASP A 131 -5.40 1.67 -21.93
CA ASP A 131 -4.72 0.38 -21.93
C ASP A 131 -5.61 -0.73 -21.33
N LEU A 132 -6.36 -0.38 -20.29
CA LEU A 132 -7.35 -1.28 -19.71
C LEU A 132 -8.45 -1.63 -20.73
N ALA A 133 -8.91 -0.65 -21.52
CA ALA A 133 -9.91 -0.86 -22.56
C ALA A 133 -9.41 -1.86 -23.63
N ASP A 134 -8.13 -1.78 -24.02
CA ASP A 134 -7.54 -2.75 -24.96
C ASP A 134 -7.55 -4.16 -24.36
N LEU A 135 -7.14 -4.32 -23.09
CA LEU A 135 -7.18 -5.62 -22.43
C LEU A 135 -8.62 -6.16 -22.34
N LEU A 136 -9.58 -5.33 -21.93
CA LEU A 136 -10.99 -5.72 -21.77
C LEU A 136 -11.61 -6.26 -23.06
N LEU A 137 -11.25 -5.68 -24.22
CA LEU A 137 -11.73 -6.14 -25.53
C LEU A 137 -11.23 -7.54 -25.89
N THR A 138 -10.11 -7.97 -25.31
CA THR A 138 -9.51 -9.29 -25.59
C THR A 138 -9.94 -10.39 -24.61
N LEU A 139 -10.73 -10.08 -23.58
CA LEU A 139 -11.06 -11.05 -22.54
C LEU A 139 -12.01 -12.13 -23.06
N THR A 140 -11.73 -13.39 -22.68
CA THR A 140 -12.61 -14.53 -22.99
C THR A 140 -13.62 -14.81 -21.86
N PRO A 141 -14.71 -15.53 -22.12
CA PRO A 141 -15.64 -15.98 -21.08
C PRO A 141 -14.96 -16.72 -19.92
N GLU A 142 -13.95 -17.55 -20.20
CA GLU A 142 -13.20 -18.31 -19.21
C GLU A 142 -12.40 -17.39 -18.27
N GLN A 143 -11.75 -16.37 -18.84
CA GLN A 143 -11.01 -15.36 -18.05
C GLN A 143 -11.95 -14.57 -17.13
N ILE A 144 -13.16 -14.23 -17.61
CA ILE A 144 -14.20 -13.56 -16.81
C ILE A 144 -14.67 -14.48 -15.67
N GLY A 145 -14.94 -15.76 -15.97
CA GLY A 145 -15.34 -16.75 -14.97
C GLY A 145 -14.27 -16.98 -13.89
N ARG A 146 -12.98 -16.98 -14.29
CA ARG A 146 -11.86 -17.03 -13.34
C ARG A 146 -11.82 -15.81 -12.43
N MET A 147 -11.97 -14.61 -13.01
CA MET A 147 -11.99 -13.36 -12.24
C MET A 147 -13.13 -13.36 -11.20
N GLU A 148 -14.33 -13.80 -11.59
CA GLU A 148 -15.47 -13.98 -10.69
C GLU A 148 -15.15 -14.97 -9.55
N LYS A 149 -14.54 -16.12 -9.86
CA LYS A 149 -14.08 -17.09 -8.85
C LYS A 149 -13.09 -16.46 -7.87
N LYS A 150 -12.11 -15.69 -8.36
CA LYS A 150 -11.12 -14.99 -7.51
C LYS A 150 -11.77 -13.95 -6.61
N PHE A 151 -12.77 -13.21 -7.10
CA PHE A 151 -13.58 -12.33 -6.24
C PHE A 151 -14.31 -13.12 -5.17
N GLY A 152 -14.95 -14.25 -5.51
CA GLY A 152 -15.60 -15.15 -4.55
C GLY A 152 -14.66 -15.64 -3.45
N GLU A 153 -13.47 -16.14 -3.81
CA GLU A 153 -12.44 -16.58 -2.86
C GLU A 153 -11.99 -15.44 -1.92
N GLY A 154 -11.74 -14.25 -2.47
CA GLY A 154 -11.37 -13.07 -1.70
C GLY A 154 -12.47 -12.62 -0.75
N ASN A 155 -13.73 -12.70 -1.20
CA ASN A 155 -14.90 -12.35 -0.40
C ASN A 155 -15.14 -13.35 0.74
N ALA A 156 -14.96 -14.65 0.50
CA ALA A 156 -15.03 -15.66 1.55
C ALA A 156 -13.98 -15.41 2.65
N LYS A 157 -12.73 -15.11 2.27
CA LYS A 157 -11.66 -14.73 3.21
C LYS A 157 -12.01 -13.45 3.98
N TYR A 158 -12.58 -12.44 3.31
CA TYR A 158 -13.02 -11.21 3.94
C TYR A 158 -14.13 -11.47 4.96
N ARG A 159 -15.19 -12.20 4.59
CA ARG A 159 -16.31 -12.55 5.49
C ARG A 159 -15.80 -13.27 6.73
N LYS A 160 -14.96 -14.30 6.55
CA LYS A 160 -14.39 -15.06 7.67
C LYS A 160 -13.66 -14.17 8.68
N LYS A 161 -12.93 -13.16 8.20
CA LYS A 161 -12.13 -12.28 9.05
C LYS A 161 -12.93 -11.13 9.67
N PHE A 162 -13.74 -10.44 8.87
CA PHE A 162 -14.35 -9.15 9.25
C PHE A 162 -15.86 -9.22 9.51
N LEU A 163 -16.50 -10.34 9.17
CA LEU A 163 -17.93 -10.61 9.38
C LEU A 163 -18.13 -11.93 10.14
N ASN A 164 -17.20 -12.22 11.05
CA ASN A 164 -17.31 -13.38 11.94
C ASN A 164 -18.64 -13.30 12.73
N PRO A 165 -19.40 -14.39 12.91
CA PRO A 165 -20.63 -14.37 13.72
C PRO A 165 -20.43 -13.84 15.15
N ASN A 166 -19.27 -14.07 15.76
CA ASN A 166 -18.91 -13.58 17.09
C ASN A 166 -18.56 -12.07 17.05
N PRO A 167 -19.34 -11.19 17.72
CA PRO A 167 -19.06 -9.75 17.76
C PRO A 167 -17.68 -9.39 18.29
N ALA A 168 -17.19 -10.10 19.31
CA ALA A 168 -15.88 -9.84 19.90
C ALA A 168 -14.74 -10.12 18.90
N GLU A 169 -14.84 -11.19 18.12
CA GLU A 169 -13.85 -11.50 17.07
C GLU A 169 -13.88 -10.48 15.92
N ARG A 170 -15.05 -9.93 15.57
CA ARG A 170 -15.14 -8.85 14.58
C ARG A 170 -14.46 -7.57 15.06
N GLU A 171 -14.69 -7.21 16.32
CA GLU A 171 -14.06 -6.05 16.96
C GLU A 171 -12.54 -6.23 17.04
N GLU A 172 -12.07 -7.41 17.45
CA GLU A 172 -10.64 -7.74 17.47
C GLU A 172 -10.01 -7.60 16.09
N ALA A 173 -10.62 -8.22 15.05
CA ALA A 173 -10.10 -8.16 13.70
C ALA A 173 -10.03 -6.72 13.15
N ARG A 174 -10.97 -5.85 13.56
CA ARG A 174 -10.93 -4.43 13.21
C ARG A 174 -9.86 -3.68 14.00
N TYR A 175 -9.77 -3.93 15.29
CA TYR A 175 -8.76 -3.35 16.18
C TYR A 175 -7.34 -3.66 15.68
N ASP A 176 -7.05 -4.92 15.37
CA ASP A 176 -5.75 -5.35 14.84
C ASP A 176 -5.37 -4.57 13.57
N LYS A 177 -6.32 -4.38 12.66
CA LYS A 177 -6.09 -3.59 11.44
C LYS A 177 -5.87 -2.12 11.71
N VAL A 178 -6.61 -1.53 12.65
CA VAL A 178 -6.38 -0.15 13.07
C VAL A 178 -4.99 0.00 13.69
N MET A 179 -4.59 -0.92 14.56
CA MET A 179 -3.29 -0.87 15.23
C MET A 179 -2.12 -1.15 14.27
N GLU A 180 -2.30 -2.00 13.27
CA GLU A 180 -1.30 -2.22 12.21
C GLU A 180 -0.94 -0.90 11.51
N TYR A 181 -1.95 -0.13 11.08
CA TYR A 181 -1.72 1.18 10.45
C TYR A 181 -1.26 2.26 11.44
N ALA A 182 -1.84 2.30 12.63
CA ALA A 182 -1.44 3.26 13.66
C ALA A 182 0.03 3.07 14.05
N ARG A 183 0.48 1.83 14.22
CA ARG A 183 1.88 1.53 14.56
C ARG A 183 2.85 1.80 13.41
N LEU A 184 2.42 1.60 12.16
CA LEU A 184 3.21 1.98 10.99
C LEU A 184 3.56 3.48 11.00
N VAL A 185 2.59 4.33 11.35
CA VAL A 185 2.74 5.79 11.36
C VAL A 185 3.38 6.27 12.67
N TYR A 186 2.81 5.94 13.82
CA TYR A 186 3.16 6.53 15.11
C TYR A 186 4.15 5.70 15.95
N GLY A 187 4.45 4.47 15.53
CA GLY A 187 5.28 3.55 16.31
C GLY A 187 4.48 2.83 17.40
N ASN A 188 5.14 2.39 18.47
CA ASN A 188 4.50 1.62 19.52
C ASN A 188 3.53 2.47 20.36
N PHE A 189 2.46 1.84 20.87
CA PHE A 189 1.48 2.44 21.77
C PHE A 189 1.59 1.81 23.16
N SER A 190 1.30 2.57 24.22
CA SER A 190 1.23 2.02 25.58
C SER A 190 -0.04 1.17 25.77
N SER A 191 -0.05 0.33 26.81
CA SER A 191 -1.24 -0.46 27.17
C SER A 191 -2.49 0.41 27.38
N ASP A 192 -2.32 1.60 27.96
CA ASP A 192 -3.43 2.53 28.22
C ASP A 192 -3.97 3.15 26.92
N GLN A 193 -3.08 3.53 25.99
CA GLN A 193 -3.49 4.00 24.68
C GLN A 193 -4.19 2.87 23.90
N GLU A 194 -3.65 1.66 23.92
CA GLU A 194 -4.25 0.49 23.26
C GLU A 194 -5.65 0.19 23.78
N LYS A 195 -5.85 0.23 25.11
CA LYS A 195 -7.15 0.09 25.75
C LYS A 195 -8.11 1.22 25.35
N ALA A 196 -7.63 2.46 25.29
CA ALA A 196 -8.42 3.61 24.86
C ALA A 196 -8.85 3.51 23.39
N ILE A 197 -7.99 3.03 22.51
CA ILE A 197 -8.30 2.80 21.08
C ILE A 197 -9.33 1.68 20.96
N ARG A 198 -9.11 0.55 21.65
CA ARG A 198 -10.02 -0.60 21.64
C ARG A 198 -11.45 -0.23 22.04
N ALA A 199 -11.61 0.59 23.09
CA ALA A 199 -12.92 1.09 23.53
C ALA A 199 -13.67 1.93 22.49
N ARG A 200 -13.00 2.38 21.41
CA ARG A 200 -13.58 3.21 20.33
C ARG A 200 -13.84 2.42 19.04
N ILE A 201 -13.61 1.10 19.02
CA ILE A 201 -13.74 0.27 17.81
C ILE A 201 -15.21 -0.04 17.48
N GLY A 202 -16.08 -0.14 18.48
CA GLY A 202 -17.50 -0.53 18.32
C GLY A 202 -18.22 0.19 17.17
N PRO A 203 -18.27 1.54 17.15
CA PRO A 203 -18.91 2.29 16.07
C PRO A 203 -18.34 1.99 14.67
N VAL A 204 -17.05 1.71 14.56
CA VAL A 204 -16.38 1.40 13.29
C VAL A 204 -16.77 0.02 12.74
N VAL A 205 -17.25 -0.91 13.58
CA VAL A 205 -17.66 -2.26 13.15
C VAL A 205 -19.17 -2.42 12.92
N GLN A 206 -20.00 -1.51 13.41
CA GLN A 206 -21.46 -1.63 13.35
C GLN A 206 -22.00 -1.86 11.92
N ASN A 207 -21.41 -1.20 10.92
CA ASN A 207 -21.83 -1.31 9.52
C ASN A 207 -20.91 -2.21 8.68
N ALA A 208 -20.28 -3.22 9.29
CA ALA A 208 -19.40 -4.13 8.56
C ALA A 208 -20.10 -4.86 7.40
N GLU A 209 -21.35 -5.33 7.59
CA GLU A 209 -22.11 -6.00 6.53
C GLU A 209 -22.44 -5.05 5.37
N ALA A 210 -22.80 -3.79 5.65
CA ALA A 210 -23.06 -2.80 4.60
C ALA A 210 -21.82 -2.52 3.74
N ARG A 211 -20.65 -2.32 4.37
CA ARG A 211 -19.36 -2.18 3.65
C ARG A 211 -19.01 -3.40 2.82
N TYR A 212 -19.34 -4.60 3.31
CA TYR A 212 -19.14 -5.83 2.54
C TYR A 212 -20.10 -5.91 1.35
N ALA A 213 -21.38 -5.57 1.54
CA ALA A 213 -22.36 -5.55 0.46
C ALA A 213 -21.95 -4.57 -0.65
N GLU A 214 -21.47 -3.38 -0.29
CA GLU A 214 -20.93 -2.39 -1.26
C GLU A 214 -19.71 -2.94 -2.02
N ARG A 215 -18.78 -3.60 -1.33
CA ARG A 215 -17.65 -4.29 -1.98
C ARG A 215 -18.12 -5.29 -3.02
N VAL A 216 -19.09 -6.13 -2.67
CA VAL A 216 -19.66 -7.14 -3.58
C VAL A 216 -20.38 -6.46 -4.75
N ALA A 217 -21.19 -5.44 -4.49
CA ALA A 217 -21.91 -4.71 -5.54
C ALA A 217 -20.96 -4.09 -6.56
N ARG A 218 -19.85 -3.48 -6.12
CA ARG A 218 -18.80 -2.95 -7.00
C ARG A 218 -18.15 -4.03 -7.88
N GLN A 219 -17.89 -5.22 -7.33
CA GLN A 219 -17.35 -6.34 -8.11
C GLN A 219 -18.36 -6.85 -9.15
N GLN A 220 -19.65 -6.90 -8.80
CA GLN A 220 -20.70 -7.30 -9.73
C GLN A 220 -20.88 -6.28 -10.86
N GLU A 221 -20.81 -4.97 -10.56
CA GLU A 221 -20.86 -3.93 -11.59
C GLU A 221 -19.65 -4.00 -12.52
N TRP A 222 -18.47 -4.31 -11.97
CA TRP A 222 -17.28 -4.60 -12.78
C TRP A 222 -17.51 -5.79 -13.71
N LEU A 223 -17.94 -6.95 -13.19
CA LEU A 223 -18.18 -8.14 -14.01
C LEU A 223 -19.26 -7.91 -15.08
N LYS A 224 -20.32 -7.17 -14.76
CA LYS A 224 -21.36 -6.78 -15.71
C LYS A 224 -20.79 -5.94 -16.86
N MET A 225 -19.97 -4.95 -16.53
CA MET A 225 -19.29 -4.12 -17.52
C MET A 225 -18.34 -4.93 -18.40
N VAL A 226 -17.52 -5.81 -17.80
CA VAL A 226 -16.60 -6.68 -18.53
C VAL A 226 -17.35 -7.64 -19.46
N ARG A 227 -18.42 -8.28 -18.98
CA ARG A 227 -19.28 -9.16 -19.81
C ARG A 227 -19.94 -8.40 -20.97
N TYR A 228 -20.37 -7.16 -20.73
CA TYR A 228 -20.92 -6.31 -21.79
C TYR A 228 -19.89 -6.02 -22.89
N VAL A 229 -18.67 -5.59 -22.50
CA VAL A 229 -17.58 -5.32 -23.45
C VAL A 229 -17.22 -6.59 -24.24
N GLN A 230 -17.09 -7.72 -23.55
CA GLN A 230 -16.77 -9.01 -24.17
C GLN A 230 -17.83 -9.44 -25.18
N ALA A 231 -19.12 -9.36 -24.82
CA ALA A 231 -20.22 -9.84 -25.66
C ALA A 231 -20.54 -8.93 -26.86
N THR A 232 -20.33 -7.63 -26.72
CA THR A 232 -20.75 -6.65 -27.74
C THR A 232 -19.60 -6.09 -28.57
N GLN A 233 -18.34 -6.27 -28.13
CA GLN A 233 -17.13 -5.79 -28.79
C GLN A 233 -17.27 -4.32 -29.28
N PRO A 234 -17.68 -3.39 -28.40
CA PRO A 234 -17.95 -2.02 -28.82
C PRO A 234 -16.65 -1.31 -29.20
N PRO A 235 -16.70 -0.22 -29.98
CA PRO A 235 -15.52 0.58 -30.26
C PRO A 235 -14.80 1.00 -28.98
N LYS A 236 -13.46 1.05 -29.00
CA LYS A 236 -12.63 1.38 -27.82
C LYS A 236 -13.08 2.65 -27.08
N ALA A 237 -13.48 3.70 -27.81
CA ALA A 237 -13.99 4.94 -27.20
C ALA A 237 -15.20 4.69 -26.29
N GLN A 238 -16.12 3.81 -26.71
CA GLN A 238 -17.28 3.43 -25.90
C GLN A 238 -16.89 2.56 -24.69
N VAL A 239 -15.85 1.73 -24.79
CA VAL A 239 -15.30 1.01 -23.63
C VAL A 239 -14.78 2.00 -22.58
N ILE A 240 -14.08 3.05 -23.02
CA ILE A 240 -13.59 4.13 -22.15
C ILE A 240 -14.78 4.86 -21.48
N ASP A 241 -15.85 5.16 -22.21
CA ASP A 241 -17.06 5.76 -21.63
C ASP A 241 -17.71 4.88 -20.55
N VAL A 242 -17.74 3.56 -20.76
CA VAL A 242 -18.27 2.62 -19.76
C VAL A 242 -17.33 2.55 -18.54
N LEU A 243 -16.01 2.60 -18.73
CA LEU A 243 -15.02 2.69 -17.65
C LEU A 243 -15.17 3.98 -16.83
N HIS A 244 -15.46 5.10 -17.48
CA HIS A 244 -15.80 6.36 -16.80
C HIS A 244 -17.04 6.19 -15.92
N ARG A 245 -18.12 5.58 -16.44
CA ARG A 245 -19.33 5.31 -15.63
C ARG A 245 -19.05 4.37 -14.46
N PHE A 246 -18.24 3.33 -14.67
CA PHE A 246 -17.83 2.43 -13.59
C PHE A 246 -17.04 3.16 -12.49
N ARG A 247 -16.11 4.05 -12.86
CA ARG A 247 -15.40 4.90 -11.90
C ARG A 247 -16.37 5.77 -11.09
N GLU A 248 -17.34 6.41 -11.75
CA GLU A 248 -18.34 7.23 -11.05
C GLU A 248 -19.17 6.40 -10.07
N TYR A 249 -19.62 5.21 -10.49
CA TYR A 249 -20.33 4.28 -9.61
C TYR A 249 -19.45 3.84 -8.43
N TRP A 250 -18.17 3.56 -8.69
CA TRP A 250 -17.23 3.16 -7.64
C TRP A 250 -17.06 4.25 -6.59
N GLN A 251 -16.91 5.50 -7.01
CA GLN A 251 -16.69 6.63 -6.11
C GLN A 251 -17.96 7.09 -5.43
N ASN A 252 -19.09 7.05 -6.13
CA ASN A 252 -20.40 7.51 -5.67
C ASN A 252 -21.40 6.35 -5.73
N PRO A 253 -21.21 5.28 -4.94
CA PRO A 253 -22.12 4.16 -4.95
C PRO A 253 -23.49 4.59 -4.41
N PRO A 254 -24.61 4.00 -4.87
CA PRO A 254 -25.95 4.38 -4.41
C PRO A 254 -26.11 4.35 -2.88
N ALA A 255 -25.42 3.42 -2.22
CA ALA A 255 -25.43 3.28 -0.77
C ALA A 255 -24.80 4.46 -0.02
N ARG A 256 -23.99 5.31 -0.68
CA ARG A 256 -23.34 6.50 -0.08
C ARG A 256 -24.34 7.48 0.54
N LEU A 257 -25.56 7.54 0.01
CA LEU A 257 -26.62 8.41 0.52
C LEU A 257 -27.34 7.84 1.75
N ALA A 258 -27.07 6.59 2.13
CA ALA A 258 -27.67 5.99 3.31
C ALA A 258 -27.01 6.55 4.58
N ALA A 259 -27.81 6.89 5.58
CA ALA A 259 -27.32 7.37 6.88
C ALA A 259 -26.33 6.40 7.56
N SER A 260 -26.43 5.09 7.28
CA SER A 260 -25.47 4.09 7.76
C SER A 260 -24.08 4.23 7.14
N HIS A 261 -23.96 4.72 5.91
CA HIS A 261 -22.65 5.03 5.31
C HIS A 261 -22.02 6.24 5.97
N GLU A 262 -22.77 7.33 6.10
CA GLU A 262 -22.31 8.55 6.78
C GLU A 262 -21.85 8.25 8.22
N ALA A 263 -22.64 7.48 8.98
CA ALA A 263 -22.27 7.06 10.34
C ALA A 263 -20.96 6.25 10.37
N SER A 264 -20.71 5.41 9.36
CA SER A 264 -19.49 4.61 9.26
C SER A 264 -18.26 5.47 8.99
N ASP A 265 -18.40 6.42 8.07
CA ASP A 265 -17.32 7.33 7.68
C ASP A 265 -16.97 8.25 8.85
N ASN A 266 -17.98 8.82 9.51
CA ASN A 266 -17.83 9.64 10.70
C ASN A 266 -17.18 8.86 11.85
N ALA A 267 -17.53 7.58 12.06
CA ALA A 267 -16.89 6.74 13.07
C ALA A 267 -15.40 6.50 12.77
N GLY A 268 -15.04 6.29 11.49
CA GLY A 268 -13.65 6.13 11.05
C GLY A 268 -12.83 7.42 11.22
N ILE A 269 -13.41 8.56 10.88
CA ILE A 269 -12.80 9.89 11.07
C ILE A 269 -12.60 10.15 12.57
N ALA A 270 -13.63 9.96 13.39
CA ALA A 270 -13.56 10.17 14.84
C ALA A 270 -12.49 9.28 15.49
N LEU A 271 -12.38 8.01 15.08
CA LEU A 271 -11.33 7.12 15.57
C LEU A 271 -9.93 7.61 15.18
N THR A 272 -9.75 8.05 13.93
CA THR A 272 -8.47 8.58 13.43
C THR A 272 -8.05 9.83 14.19
N VAL A 273 -8.98 10.77 14.41
CA VAL A 273 -8.78 11.97 15.23
C VAL A 273 -8.38 11.59 16.66
N ALA A 274 -9.09 10.65 17.27
CA ALA A 274 -8.79 10.19 18.63
C ALA A 274 -7.38 9.59 18.73
N ILE A 275 -6.99 8.73 17.78
CA ILE A 275 -5.64 8.13 17.73
C ILE A 275 -4.57 9.21 17.56
N ALA A 276 -4.74 10.10 16.59
CA ALA A 276 -3.75 11.14 16.33
C ALA A 276 -3.57 12.07 17.54
N ASN A 277 -4.65 12.46 18.22
CA ASN A 277 -4.61 13.40 19.34
C ASN A 277 -4.20 12.77 20.67
N MET A 278 -4.21 11.43 20.80
CA MET A 278 -3.67 10.73 21.98
C MET A 278 -2.17 10.43 21.88
N THR A 279 -1.52 10.77 20.75
CA THR A 279 -0.10 10.50 20.53
C THR A 279 0.79 11.41 21.37
N THR A 280 1.90 10.84 21.85
CA THR A 280 2.94 11.57 22.58
C THR A 280 3.84 12.36 21.63
N PRO A 281 4.64 13.34 22.13
CA PRO A 281 5.64 14.02 21.31
C PRO A 281 6.60 13.07 20.60
N GLN A 282 6.97 11.94 21.24
CA GLN A 282 7.83 10.92 20.63
C GLN A 282 7.13 10.19 19.47
N GLN A 283 5.86 9.84 19.64
CA GLN A 283 5.06 9.21 18.57
C GLN A 283 4.83 10.16 17.39
N LYS A 284 4.61 11.46 17.65
CA LYS A 284 4.55 12.49 16.60
C LYS A 284 5.88 12.62 15.86
N ALA A 285 7.01 12.62 16.57
CA ALA A 285 8.33 12.64 15.94
C ALA A 285 8.59 11.39 15.07
N HIS A 286 8.17 10.20 15.54
CA HIS A 286 8.23 8.98 14.73
C HIS A 286 7.39 9.11 13.44
N ALA A 287 6.18 9.66 13.53
CA ALA A 287 5.35 9.90 12.35
C ALA A 287 6.00 10.88 11.37
N GLN A 288 6.63 11.95 11.85
CA GLN A 288 7.37 12.87 10.99
C GLN A 288 8.54 12.21 10.26
N ASP A 289 9.31 11.38 10.96
CA ASP A 289 10.39 10.58 10.35
C ASP A 289 9.84 9.60 9.32
N ARG A 290 8.72 8.94 9.63
CA ARG A 290 8.04 8.03 8.70
C ARG A 290 7.61 8.75 7.42
N PHE A 291 6.94 9.90 7.53
CA PHE A 291 6.53 10.68 6.36
C PHE A 291 7.74 11.20 5.58
N GLN A 292 8.82 11.62 6.27
CA GLN A 292 10.05 12.05 5.59
C GLN A 292 10.65 10.91 4.76
N LYS A 293 10.73 9.68 5.31
CA LYS A 293 11.21 8.52 4.57
C LYS A 293 10.39 8.25 3.32
N TRP A 294 9.06 8.34 3.41
CA TRP A 294 8.19 8.17 2.23
C TRP A 294 8.36 9.29 1.18
N ILE A 295 8.62 10.53 1.61
CA ILE A 295 8.95 11.64 0.72
C ILE A 295 10.28 11.35 0.00
N ASP A 296 11.30 10.92 0.74
CA ASP A 296 12.61 10.59 0.18
C ASP A 296 12.55 9.43 -0.81
N ASP A 297 11.78 8.39 -0.48
CA ASP A 297 11.49 7.26 -1.37
C ASP A 297 10.80 7.73 -2.64
N THR A 298 9.78 8.57 -2.52
CA THR A 298 9.05 9.14 -3.65
C THR A 298 9.99 9.91 -4.58
N HIS A 299 10.83 10.78 -4.02
CA HIS A 299 11.84 11.51 -4.79
C HIS A 299 12.90 10.61 -5.42
N ALA A 300 13.30 9.53 -4.75
CA ALA A 300 14.21 8.54 -5.33
C ALA A 300 13.56 7.85 -6.54
N LEU A 301 12.31 7.41 -6.39
CA LEU A 301 11.54 6.76 -7.47
C LEU A 301 11.29 7.68 -8.66
N MET A 302 11.19 9.00 -8.46
CA MET A 302 11.10 9.98 -9.54
C MET A 302 12.42 10.11 -10.34
N ARG A 303 13.57 9.92 -9.68
CA ARG A 303 14.91 10.00 -10.30
C ARG A 303 15.32 8.72 -11.00
N ASP A 304 14.82 7.58 -10.54
CA ASP A 304 15.04 6.29 -11.19
C ASP A 304 14.43 6.34 -12.60
N LYS A 305 15.29 6.29 -13.63
CA LYS A 305 14.84 6.08 -15.00
C LYS A 305 14.09 4.76 -15.03
N ALA A 306 12.91 4.72 -15.64
CA ALA A 306 12.17 3.49 -15.87
C ALA A 306 13.16 2.44 -16.38
N ASN A 307 13.34 1.35 -15.64
CA ASN A 307 14.18 0.25 -16.10
C ASN A 307 13.66 -0.12 -17.50
N ALA A 308 14.55 -0.07 -18.49
CA ALA A 308 14.21 -0.54 -19.83
C ALA A 308 13.68 -1.98 -19.69
N PRO A 309 12.66 -2.38 -20.47
CA PRO A 309 12.13 -3.72 -20.39
C PRO A 309 13.29 -4.70 -20.56
N VAL A 310 13.56 -5.49 -19.52
CA VAL A 310 14.51 -6.60 -19.61
C VAL A 310 13.93 -7.53 -20.67
N ARG A 311 14.64 -7.67 -21.79
CA ARG A 311 14.32 -8.60 -22.86
C ARG A 311 13.91 -9.93 -22.23
N ALA A 312 12.73 -10.42 -22.61
CA ALA A 312 12.28 -11.76 -22.24
C ALA A 312 13.44 -12.73 -22.47
N ALA A 313 13.87 -13.41 -21.41
CA ALA A 313 14.76 -14.54 -21.56
C ALA A 313 14.00 -15.53 -22.45
N ALA A 314 14.51 -15.74 -23.67
CA ALA A 314 14.07 -16.81 -24.53
C ALA A 314 14.23 -18.11 -23.74
N ALA A 315 13.13 -18.72 -23.33
CA ALA A 315 13.13 -20.06 -22.79
C ALA A 315 13.15 -21.03 -23.97
N ASN A 316 14.25 -21.78 -24.05
CA ASN A 316 14.37 -23.01 -24.84
C ASN A 316 13.39 -24.07 -24.35
#